data_AF-A0A376MU32-F1
#
_entry.id   AF-A0A376MU32-F1
#
_cell.length_a   1.000
_cell.length_b   1.000
_cell.length_c   1.000
_cell.angle_alpha   90.00
_cell.angle_beta   90.00
_cell.angle_gamma   90.00
#
_symmetry.space_group_name_H-M   'P 1'
#
loop_
_entity.id
_entity.type
_entity.pdbx_description
1 polymer ?
#
loop_
_entity_poly.entity_id
_entity_poly.type
_entity_poly.pdbx_seq_one_letter_code
_entity_poly.pdbx_strand_id
1 'polypeptide(L)'
;MPVCRITPRYNEVAERGLFIRDSETDEPERSSFWDDEGSNLDFTNPQTIQWWQEGVTTQLLEMGIDSTWNDNNEFEVWDGEARCHGLWSDDRDQTYSPSDATADDASLDGSPAAFRSGKTSVLDLPLRLRGMQRYVQTWSGDNRTSWDTLRYNTRMGLGMSLSGLYNLGHDVGGFSGDKPDPELFVRWVQNGVMHPRFTIHSWNDDHTVNEPWMYPGVTPAIRSAIELRYRLLPYFYTLMWQAYADDEPMLRPTFLDHEHDVQTFEECDDFLLGRDILVASVVEQGERQRRVWLPDNETGWYDFYNGEWFSGGQWITLDAPLEKLPLMVRAGAGLPLSKRITYVSAEQDDTRELKLFPLKGVGTTSGLLFEDDGESWGYQTGNALWVEWEMVCDGATINLKVNARGDYRPAWSALKVSLPVEEKRTLLVNGVEGSEWMR
;
A
#
# COMPACT_ATOMS: atom_id res chain seq x y z
N MET A 1 -18.15 9.39 11.67
CA MET A 1 -17.30 10.48 12.21
C MET A 1 -17.92 11.07 13.45
N PRO A 2 -17.21 11.03 14.57
CA PRO A 2 -17.64 11.65 15.80
C PRO A 2 -17.36 13.15 15.83
N VAL A 3 -18.27 13.91 16.41
CA VAL A 3 -18.12 15.34 16.68
C VAL A 3 -18.11 15.54 18.19
N CYS A 4 -16.97 15.95 18.72
CA CYS A 4 -16.77 16.18 20.14
C CYS A 4 -17.59 17.39 20.63
N ARG A 5 -18.23 17.30 21.80
CA ARG A 5 -19.17 18.33 22.30
C ARG A 5 -18.54 19.70 22.51
N ILE A 6 -17.22 19.76 22.71
CA ILE A 6 -16.47 21.01 22.87
C ILE A 6 -16.20 21.72 21.55
N THR A 7 -16.47 21.08 20.40
CA THR A 7 -16.22 21.71 19.10
C THR A 7 -17.25 22.81 18.79
N PRO A 8 -16.84 23.93 18.15
CA PRO A 8 -17.73 25.08 17.92
C PRO A 8 -19.00 24.79 17.11
N ARG A 9 -18.99 23.73 16.29
CA ARG A 9 -20.10 23.39 15.39
C ARG A 9 -21.03 22.31 15.93
N TYR A 10 -20.76 21.74 17.11
CA TYR A 10 -21.60 20.67 17.66
C TYR A 10 -23.08 21.06 17.74
N ASN A 11 -23.39 22.24 18.30
CA ASN A 11 -24.77 22.71 18.43
C ASN A 11 -25.44 22.94 17.06
N GLU A 12 -24.70 23.42 16.06
CA GLU A 12 -25.21 23.58 14.69
C GLU A 12 -25.66 22.23 14.11
N VAL A 13 -24.85 21.18 14.32
CA VAL A 13 -25.12 19.82 13.82
C VAL A 13 -26.30 19.19 14.57
N ALA A 14 -26.37 19.37 15.89
CA ALA A 14 -27.47 18.90 16.72
C ALA A 14 -28.80 19.59 16.37
N GLU A 15 -28.82 20.92 16.25
CA GLU A 15 -30.02 21.69 15.88
C GLU A 15 -30.58 21.31 14.49
N ARG A 16 -29.72 20.85 13.60
CA ARG A 16 -30.08 20.36 12.26
C ARG A 16 -30.47 18.88 12.23
N GLY A 17 -30.36 18.15 13.34
CA GLY A 17 -30.70 16.73 13.42
C GLY A 17 -29.81 15.84 12.56
N LEU A 18 -28.50 16.14 12.50
CA LEU A 18 -27.53 15.44 11.64
C LEU A 18 -26.78 14.31 12.35
N PHE A 19 -27.07 14.07 13.64
CA PHE A 19 -26.46 13.01 14.43
C PHE A 19 -27.34 11.76 14.46
N ILE A 20 -26.71 10.61 14.71
CA ILE A 20 -27.41 9.41 15.18
C ILE A 20 -28.11 9.77 16.49
N ARG A 21 -29.33 9.27 16.69
CA ARG A 21 -30.18 9.60 17.84
C ARG A 21 -30.25 8.46 18.84
N ASP A 22 -30.21 8.82 20.11
CA ASP A 22 -30.44 7.92 21.24
C ASP A 22 -31.89 7.42 21.25
N SER A 23 -32.07 6.13 21.51
CA SER A 23 -33.37 5.45 21.41
C SER A 23 -34.39 5.86 22.47
N GLU A 24 -33.92 6.32 23.64
CA GLU A 24 -34.75 6.69 24.79
C GLU A 24 -35.12 8.17 24.78
N THR A 25 -34.16 9.02 24.43
CA THR A 25 -34.26 10.48 24.57
C THR A 25 -34.54 11.20 23.24
N ASP A 26 -34.28 10.55 22.10
CA ASP A 26 -34.34 11.14 20.74
C ASP A 26 -33.37 12.32 20.54
N GLU A 27 -32.45 12.53 21.49
CA GLU A 27 -31.32 13.48 21.43
C GLU A 27 -30.12 12.82 20.71
N PRO A 28 -29.07 13.58 20.33
CA PRO A 28 -27.86 12.99 19.77
C PRO A 28 -27.28 11.89 20.67
N GLU A 29 -27.07 10.71 20.08
CA GLU A 29 -26.44 9.56 20.73
C GLU A 29 -25.04 9.96 21.21
N ARG A 30 -24.67 9.54 22.42
CA ARG A 30 -23.41 9.93 23.03
C ARG A 30 -22.46 8.77 23.12
N SER A 31 -21.29 8.94 22.52
CA SER A 31 -20.16 8.04 22.68
C SER A 31 -19.00 8.76 23.37
N SER A 32 -18.19 8.00 24.11
CA SER A 32 -16.97 8.51 24.73
C SER A 32 -15.81 8.43 23.74
N PHE A 33 -15.05 9.51 23.62
CA PHE A 33 -13.81 9.55 22.82
C PHE A 33 -12.61 9.86 23.73
N TRP A 34 -11.41 9.73 23.18
CA TRP A 34 -10.17 9.92 23.94
C TRP A 34 -10.02 11.33 24.55
N ASP A 35 -10.62 12.35 23.95
CA ASP A 35 -10.61 13.74 24.44
C ASP A 35 -11.83 14.12 25.31
N ASP A 36 -13.05 13.73 24.93
CA ASP A 36 -14.31 14.05 25.63
C ASP A 36 -15.48 13.21 25.06
N GLU A 37 -16.71 13.43 25.55
CA GLU A 37 -17.94 12.92 24.93
C GLU A 37 -18.27 13.64 23.61
N GLY A 38 -18.85 12.90 22.66
CA GLY A 38 -19.30 13.41 21.38
C GLY A 38 -20.49 12.62 20.83
N SER A 39 -20.86 12.93 19.59
CA SER A 39 -21.93 12.22 18.87
C SER A 39 -21.50 11.87 17.46
N ASN A 40 -21.95 10.73 16.96
CA ASN A 40 -21.67 10.27 15.62
C ASN A 40 -22.59 10.94 14.59
N LEU A 41 -22.00 11.50 13.53
CA LEU A 41 -22.75 11.97 12.36
C LEU A 41 -23.52 10.80 11.72
N ASP A 42 -24.79 11.03 11.41
CA ASP A 42 -25.65 10.09 10.70
C ASP A 42 -25.49 10.27 9.19
N PHE A 43 -24.61 9.50 8.57
CA PHE A 43 -24.39 9.57 7.12
C PHE A 43 -25.46 8.81 6.31
N THR A 44 -26.45 8.19 6.94
CA THR A 44 -27.65 7.71 6.24
C THR A 44 -28.59 8.87 5.87
N ASN A 45 -28.38 10.04 6.50
CA ASN A 45 -29.07 11.28 6.19
C ASN A 45 -28.35 12.08 5.07
N PRO A 46 -29.00 12.31 3.91
CA PRO A 46 -28.42 13.12 2.82
C PRO A 46 -27.98 14.53 3.23
N GLN A 47 -28.63 15.13 4.23
CA GLN A 47 -28.26 16.46 4.72
C GLN A 47 -26.95 16.43 5.51
N THR A 48 -26.69 15.35 6.24
CA THR A 48 -25.42 15.15 6.97
C THR A 48 -24.27 14.99 5.99
N ILE A 49 -24.47 14.19 4.94
CA ILE A 49 -23.52 14.01 3.85
C ILE A 49 -23.17 15.36 3.22
N GLN A 50 -24.17 16.15 2.83
CA GLN A 50 -23.97 17.46 2.23
C GLN A 50 -23.22 18.41 3.18
N TRP A 51 -23.62 18.47 4.45
CA TRP A 51 -22.97 19.32 5.45
C TRP A 51 -21.48 18.96 5.62
N TRP A 52 -21.18 17.65 5.69
CA TRP A 52 -19.81 17.16 5.81
C TRP A 52 -18.97 17.49 4.57
N GLN A 53 -19.52 17.26 3.37
CA GLN A 53 -18.87 17.58 2.10
C GLN A 53 -18.56 19.07 1.98
N GLU A 54 -19.52 19.95 2.25
CA GLU A 54 -19.31 21.40 2.25
C GLU A 54 -18.21 21.80 3.23
N GLY A 55 -18.19 21.19 4.42
CA GLY A 55 -17.15 21.39 5.43
C GLY A 55 -15.76 21.02 4.93
N VAL A 56 -15.59 19.81 4.39
CA VAL A 56 -14.33 19.33 3.82
C VAL A 56 -13.89 20.17 2.63
N THR A 57 -14.82 20.58 1.75
CA THR A 57 -14.52 21.41 0.57
C THR A 57 -13.88 22.72 1.01
N THR A 58 -14.63 23.46 1.82
CA THR A 58 -14.36 24.87 2.09
C THR A 58 -13.24 25.05 3.12
N GLN A 59 -13.11 24.10 4.05
CA GLN A 59 -12.11 24.19 5.12
C GLN A 59 -10.81 23.46 4.83
N LEU A 60 -10.79 22.54 3.85
CA LEU A 60 -9.57 21.76 3.54
C LEU A 60 -9.19 21.86 2.05
N LEU A 61 -10.06 21.42 1.15
CA LEU A 61 -9.70 21.25 -0.26
C LEU A 61 -9.48 22.57 -1.02
N GLU A 62 -10.32 23.58 -0.76
CA GLU A 62 -10.17 24.95 -1.27
C GLU A 62 -8.96 25.66 -0.68
N MET A 63 -8.48 25.21 0.49
CA MET A 63 -7.24 25.70 1.10
C MET A 63 -5.98 25.04 0.51
N GLY A 64 -6.14 24.11 -0.44
CA GLY A 64 -5.04 23.44 -1.13
C GLY A 64 -4.60 22.13 -0.49
N ILE A 65 -5.35 21.58 0.47
CA ILE A 65 -5.11 20.23 0.99
C ILE A 65 -5.63 19.22 -0.06
N ASP A 66 -4.79 18.25 -0.45
CA ASP A 66 -5.10 17.34 -1.57
C ASP A 66 -5.75 16.02 -1.15
N SER A 67 -5.70 15.68 0.13
CA SER A 67 -6.16 14.38 0.67
C SER A 67 -6.55 14.53 2.13
N THR A 68 -7.46 13.66 2.60
CA THR A 68 -7.94 13.68 3.98
C THR A 68 -7.73 12.32 4.64
N TRP A 69 -7.43 12.35 5.94
CA TRP A 69 -7.40 11.17 6.80
C TRP A 69 -8.66 11.20 7.66
N ASN A 70 -9.49 10.17 7.55
CA ASN A 70 -10.72 10.03 8.31
C ASN A 70 -10.50 9.04 9.46
N ASP A 71 -10.35 9.54 10.68
CA ASP A 71 -10.03 8.74 11.87
C ASP A 71 -11.23 8.53 12.81
N ASN A 72 -11.14 7.54 13.72
CA ASN A 72 -12.13 7.22 14.76
C ASN A 72 -13.55 6.98 14.24
N ASN A 73 -13.69 6.28 13.13
CA ASN A 73 -14.98 6.13 12.49
C ASN A 73 -15.70 4.85 12.90
N GLU A 74 -15.18 4.03 13.83
CA GLU A 74 -15.63 2.65 14.11
C GLU A 74 -17.07 2.60 14.63
N PHE A 75 -17.66 3.79 14.87
CA PHE A 75 -19.00 4.02 15.38
C PHE A 75 -19.19 3.24 16.69
N GLU A 76 -18.56 3.74 17.76
CA GLU A 76 -18.71 3.22 19.13
C GLU A 76 -20.10 3.55 19.72
N VAL A 77 -21.16 3.26 18.96
CA VAL A 77 -22.55 3.42 19.35
C VAL A 77 -22.94 2.18 20.16
N TRP A 78 -23.10 2.36 21.47
CA TRP A 78 -23.42 1.26 22.39
C TRP A 78 -24.93 1.06 22.57
N ASP A 79 -25.74 2.04 22.21
CA ASP A 79 -27.19 1.92 22.15
C ASP A 79 -27.60 1.05 20.94
N GLY A 80 -27.96 -0.20 21.22
CA GLY A 80 -28.38 -1.17 20.20
C GLY A 80 -29.72 -0.86 19.53
N GLU A 81 -30.47 0.12 20.03
CA GLU A 81 -31.73 0.59 19.44
C GLU A 81 -31.62 2.05 18.95
N ALA A 82 -30.40 2.61 18.90
CA ALA A 82 -30.13 3.95 18.37
C ALA A 82 -30.79 4.12 17.01
N ARG A 83 -31.20 5.34 16.67
CA ARG A 83 -31.95 5.63 15.45
C ARG A 83 -31.14 6.44 14.46
N CYS A 84 -31.22 6.07 13.19
CA CYS A 84 -30.69 6.83 12.06
C CYS A 84 -31.81 7.16 11.06
N HIS A 85 -31.51 8.04 10.12
CA HIS A 85 -32.44 8.41 9.04
C HIS A 85 -32.82 7.21 8.17
N GLY A 86 -31.91 6.25 8.00
CA GLY A 86 -32.13 5.02 7.24
C GLY A 86 -31.85 5.18 5.74
N LEU A 87 -31.36 4.10 5.13
CA LEU A 87 -30.97 4.05 3.72
C LEU A 87 -32.12 3.52 2.87
N TRP A 88 -32.40 4.20 1.75
CA TRP A 88 -33.33 3.71 0.70
C TRP A 88 -34.78 3.45 1.16
N SER A 89 -35.19 3.98 2.30
CA SER A 89 -36.55 3.90 2.81
C SER A 89 -37.15 5.29 3.01
N ASP A 90 -38.45 5.44 2.77
CA ASP A 90 -39.19 6.67 3.09
C ASP A 90 -39.43 6.83 4.61
N ASP A 91 -39.14 5.78 5.40
CA ASP A 91 -39.26 5.75 6.86
C ASP A 91 -38.00 6.34 7.50
N ARG A 92 -38.15 7.50 8.16
CA ARG A 92 -37.06 8.34 8.69
C ARG A 92 -36.56 7.99 10.10
N ASP A 93 -36.81 6.77 10.56
CA ASP A 93 -36.51 6.33 11.93
C ASP A 93 -36.17 4.83 11.93
N GLN A 94 -35.04 4.47 11.33
CA GLN A 94 -34.55 3.09 11.33
C GLN A 94 -33.65 2.87 12.54
N THR A 95 -33.66 1.65 13.08
CA THR A 95 -32.64 1.24 14.05
C THR A 95 -31.28 1.21 13.35
N TYR A 96 -30.31 1.93 13.92
CA TYR A 96 -28.94 1.97 13.46
C TYR A 96 -28.32 0.58 13.59
N SER A 97 -27.95 -0.01 12.46
CA SER A 97 -27.10 -1.19 12.45
C SER A 97 -25.65 -0.77 12.24
N PRO A 98 -24.67 -1.41 12.91
CA PRO A 98 -23.26 -1.30 12.54
C PRO A 98 -22.97 -1.67 11.07
N SER A 99 -23.88 -2.38 10.41
CA SER A 99 -23.83 -2.61 8.96
C SER A 99 -24.25 -1.40 8.13
N ASP A 100 -25.05 -0.46 8.65
CA ASP A 100 -25.47 0.75 7.94
C ASP A 100 -24.32 1.76 7.81
N ALA A 101 -23.31 1.65 8.68
CA ALA A 101 -22.00 2.28 8.53
C ALA A 101 -21.33 1.97 7.17
N THR A 102 -21.70 0.87 6.50
CA THR A 102 -21.24 0.54 5.13
C THR A 102 -21.65 1.58 4.09
N ALA A 103 -22.85 2.14 4.20
CA ALA A 103 -23.31 3.16 3.30
C ALA A 103 -22.91 4.56 3.78
N ASP A 104 -22.65 4.72 5.07
CA ASP A 104 -22.07 5.95 5.63
C ASP A 104 -20.70 6.23 4.99
N ASP A 105 -19.83 5.23 4.91
CA ASP A 105 -18.52 5.37 4.24
C ASP A 105 -18.61 5.39 2.71
N ALA A 106 -19.58 4.68 2.11
CA ALA A 106 -19.86 4.77 0.67
C ALA A 106 -20.63 6.05 0.27
N SER A 107 -21.16 6.82 1.22
CA SER A 107 -21.77 8.13 0.96
C SER A 107 -20.75 9.28 1.02
N LEU A 108 -19.60 9.03 1.65
CA LEU A 108 -18.38 9.80 1.48
C LEU A 108 -17.79 9.65 0.06
N ASP A 109 -18.32 8.77 -0.79
CA ASP A 109 -18.14 8.76 -2.26
C ASP A 109 -18.52 10.10 -2.91
N GLY A 110 -19.40 10.88 -2.25
CA GLY A 110 -19.67 12.27 -2.65
C GLY A 110 -18.71 13.31 -2.07
N SER A 111 -17.65 12.91 -1.35
CA SER A 111 -16.64 13.84 -0.84
C SER A 111 -16.20 14.80 -1.97
N PRO A 112 -15.94 16.07 -1.69
CA PRO A 112 -15.58 17.03 -2.74
C PRO A 112 -14.20 16.74 -3.33
N ALA A 113 -13.50 15.75 -2.78
CA ALA A 113 -12.33 15.11 -3.36
C ALA A 113 -12.69 14.36 -4.67
N ALA A 114 -13.89 13.79 -4.78
CA ALA A 114 -14.48 13.34 -6.05
C ALA A 114 -14.84 14.49 -7.01
N PHE A 115 -14.86 15.74 -6.52
CA PHE A 115 -15.22 16.95 -7.28
C PHE A 115 -14.05 17.89 -7.61
N ARG A 116 -12.79 17.53 -7.34
CA ARG A 116 -11.69 18.10 -8.15
C ARG A 116 -11.75 17.43 -9.52
N SER A 117 -12.51 18.04 -10.43
CA SER A 117 -12.72 17.55 -11.79
C SER A 117 -11.41 17.03 -12.40
N GLY A 118 -11.33 15.71 -12.57
CA GLY A 118 -10.21 15.07 -13.27
C GLY A 118 -8.99 14.68 -12.42
N LYS A 119 -9.04 14.71 -11.08
CA LYS A 119 -7.97 14.15 -10.23
C LYS A 119 -8.41 12.94 -9.41
N THR A 120 -7.52 11.99 -9.16
CA THR A 120 -7.65 10.91 -8.18
C THR A 120 -7.30 11.46 -6.79
N SER A 121 -8.22 11.37 -5.84
CA SER A 121 -7.98 11.75 -4.45
C SER A 121 -7.75 10.53 -3.58
N VAL A 122 -6.91 10.68 -2.55
CA VAL A 122 -6.66 9.65 -1.55
C VAL A 122 -7.48 9.95 -0.31
N LEU A 123 -8.26 8.97 0.14
CA LEU A 123 -8.95 8.97 1.42
C LEU A 123 -8.44 7.79 2.24
N ASP A 124 -7.90 8.07 3.43
CA ASP A 124 -7.47 7.06 4.41
C ASP A 124 -8.61 6.80 5.41
N LEU A 125 -9.02 5.53 5.59
CA LEU A 125 -10.00 5.08 6.59
C LEU A 125 -9.51 3.82 7.33
N PRO A 126 -9.79 3.64 8.64
CA PRO A 126 -9.49 2.40 9.34
C PRO A 126 -10.35 1.23 8.84
N LEU A 127 -9.91 0.00 9.07
CA LEU A 127 -10.53 -1.21 8.55
C LEU A 127 -11.93 -1.46 9.12
N ARG A 128 -12.91 -1.70 8.24
CA ARG A 128 -14.32 -1.82 8.66
C ARG A 128 -15.03 -3.00 8.00
N LEU A 129 -15.14 -2.96 6.68
CA LEU A 129 -16.23 -3.63 5.97
C LEU A 129 -15.82 -4.04 4.54
N ARG A 130 -16.56 -5.00 3.95
CA ARG A 130 -16.29 -5.48 2.59
C ARG A 130 -16.66 -4.43 1.53
N GLY A 131 -15.79 -4.24 0.53
CA GLY A 131 -16.04 -3.33 -0.59
C GLY A 131 -15.43 -1.93 -0.40
N MET A 132 -14.85 -1.63 0.77
CA MET A 132 -14.24 -0.31 1.04
C MET A 132 -13.07 0.02 0.11
N GLN A 133 -12.40 -0.97 -0.47
CA GLN A 133 -11.29 -0.76 -1.41
C GLN A 133 -11.66 0.03 -2.67
N ARG A 134 -12.98 0.15 -2.97
CA ARG A 134 -13.48 0.97 -4.07
C ARG A 134 -13.36 2.47 -3.81
N TYR A 135 -13.21 2.85 -2.55
CA TYR A 135 -13.37 4.22 -2.08
C TYR A 135 -12.11 4.74 -1.38
N VAL A 136 -11.38 3.86 -0.66
CA VAL A 136 -10.36 4.30 0.30
C VAL A 136 -9.10 3.43 0.31
N GLN A 137 -8.03 4.05 0.80
CA GLN A 137 -6.85 3.38 1.35
C GLN A 137 -7.07 3.16 2.85
N THR A 138 -6.32 2.22 3.45
CA THR A 138 -6.54 1.86 4.86
C THR A 138 -5.24 1.61 5.63
N TRP A 139 -5.33 1.53 6.95
CA TRP A 139 -4.25 1.11 7.82
C TRP A 139 -4.77 0.23 8.96
N SER A 140 -3.86 -0.41 9.68
CA SER A 140 -4.18 -1.36 10.76
C SER A 140 -4.63 -0.74 12.09
N GLY A 141 -4.79 0.59 12.17
CA GLY A 141 -5.06 1.28 13.44
C GLY A 141 -3.83 1.43 14.34
N ASP A 142 -4.11 1.75 15.61
CA ASP A 142 -3.17 2.23 16.63
C ASP A 142 -2.22 1.14 17.17
N ASN A 143 -1.26 0.75 16.34
CA ASN A 143 -0.36 -0.34 16.66
C ASN A 143 0.72 0.04 17.70
N ARG A 144 0.84 -0.73 18.80
CA ARG A 144 1.83 -0.47 19.86
C ARG A 144 3.27 -0.62 19.37
N THR A 145 4.21 0.20 19.84
CA THR A 145 5.64 0.05 19.53
C THR A 145 6.22 -1.23 20.14
N SER A 146 6.43 -2.28 19.32
CA SER A 146 7.10 -3.52 19.73
C SER A 146 7.55 -4.39 18.55
N TRP A 147 8.49 -5.31 18.78
CA TRP A 147 8.88 -6.34 17.80
C TRP A 147 7.73 -7.28 17.44
N ASP A 148 6.89 -7.65 18.41
CA ASP A 148 5.71 -8.48 18.17
C ASP A 148 4.75 -7.78 17.20
N THR A 149 4.52 -6.49 17.40
CA THR A 149 3.69 -5.68 16.49
C THR A 149 4.24 -5.70 15.06
N LEU A 150 5.55 -5.48 14.88
CA LEU A 150 6.18 -5.56 13.56
C LEU A 150 5.94 -6.92 12.89
N ARG A 151 6.07 -8.02 13.63
CA ARG A 151 5.79 -9.37 13.14
C ARG A 151 4.33 -9.55 12.73
N TYR A 152 3.40 -9.27 13.64
CA TYR A 152 1.98 -9.54 13.42
C TYR A 152 1.33 -8.56 12.43
N ASN A 153 1.87 -7.36 12.26
CA ASN A 153 1.45 -6.42 11.21
C ASN A 153 1.60 -7.04 9.83
N THR A 154 2.72 -7.71 9.55
CA THR A 154 2.93 -8.41 8.27
C THR A 154 1.79 -9.39 7.99
N ARG A 155 1.38 -10.18 9.00
CA ARG A 155 0.31 -11.18 8.87
C ARG A 155 -1.06 -10.55 8.72
N MET A 156 -1.32 -9.48 9.46
CA MET A 156 -2.55 -8.68 9.34
C MET A 156 -2.65 -8.11 7.93
N GLY A 157 -1.58 -7.52 7.40
CA GLY A 157 -1.52 -6.98 6.05
C GLY A 157 -1.76 -8.04 4.97
N LEU A 158 -1.19 -9.24 5.12
CA LEU A 158 -1.47 -10.35 4.20
C LEU A 158 -2.94 -10.77 4.23
N GLY A 159 -3.53 -10.90 5.43
CA GLY A 159 -4.96 -11.24 5.58
C GLY A 159 -5.89 -10.17 4.99
N MET A 160 -5.55 -8.89 5.18
CA MET A 160 -6.25 -7.76 4.58
C MET A 160 -6.15 -7.77 3.04
N SER A 161 -4.95 -8.02 2.51
CA SER A 161 -4.72 -8.06 1.06
C SER A 161 -5.51 -9.19 0.38
N LEU A 162 -5.53 -10.39 0.98
CA LEU A 162 -6.38 -11.49 0.52
C LEU A 162 -7.88 -11.19 0.60
N SER A 163 -8.26 -10.24 1.46
CA SER A 163 -9.65 -9.79 1.64
C SER A 163 -10.05 -8.64 0.70
N GLY A 164 -9.21 -8.32 -0.28
CA GLY A 164 -9.47 -7.27 -1.28
C GLY A 164 -9.00 -5.87 -0.87
N LEU A 165 -8.30 -5.73 0.26
CA LEU A 165 -7.76 -4.44 0.71
C LEU A 165 -6.31 -4.32 0.22
N TYR A 166 -6.13 -3.87 -1.03
CA TYR A 166 -4.81 -3.90 -1.67
C TYR A 166 -3.93 -2.69 -1.32
N ASN A 167 -4.53 -1.55 -0.98
CA ASN A 167 -3.83 -0.33 -0.63
C ASN A 167 -3.87 -0.10 0.89
N LEU A 168 -2.98 -0.78 1.59
CA LEU A 168 -2.89 -0.77 3.05
C LEU A 168 -1.46 -0.50 3.56
N GLY A 169 -1.36 -0.11 4.82
CA GLY A 169 -0.08 -0.05 5.54
C GLY A 169 -0.28 -0.04 7.04
N HIS A 170 0.83 0.16 7.75
CA HIS A 170 0.87 0.22 9.21
C HIS A 170 1.56 1.52 9.65
N ASP A 171 1.37 1.91 10.90
CA ASP A 171 2.12 3.04 11.46
C ASP A 171 3.55 2.61 11.75
N VAL A 172 4.45 3.02 10.85
CA VAL A 172 5.85 2.61 10.86
C VAL A 172 6.56 3.25 12.03
N GLY A 173 7.15 2.41 12.88
CA GLY A 173 7.81 2.82 14.11
C GLY A 173 6.93 2.69 15.36
N GLY A 174 5.64 2.35 15.20
CA GLY A 174 4.70 2.23 16.31
C GLY A 174 3.92 3.51 16.54
N PHE A 175 2.59 3.36 16.67
CA PHE A 175 1.69 4.45 16.99
C PHE A 175 1.79 4.82 18.47
N SER A 176 1.57 3.86 19.37
CA SER A 176 1.45 4.09 20.82
C SER A 176 2.54 3.41 21.64
N GLY A 177 2.83 3.97 22.82
CA GLY A 177 3.84 3.48 23.77
C GLY A 177 5.15 4.24 23.67
N ASP A 178 6.24 3.62 24.14
CA ASP A 178 7.56 4.23 24.06
C ASP A 178 8.06 4.30 22.60
N LYS A 179 8.99 5.21 22.33
CA LYS A 179 9.69 5.27 21.04
C LYS A 179 10.40 3.95 20.74
N PRO A 180 10.46 3.53 19.46
CA PRO A 180 11.24 2.37 19.07
C PRO A 180 12.72 2.64 19.33
N ASP A 181 13.45 1.63 19.81
CA ASP A 181 14.91 1.72 19.82
C ASP A 181 15.46 1.82 18.37
N PRO A 182 16.71 2.28 18.16
CA PRO A 182 17.25 2.49 16.82
C PRO A 182 17.22 1.26 15.91
N GLU A 183 17.36 0.05 16.47
CA GLU A 183 17.32 -1.18 15.68
C GLU A 183 15.90 -1.52 15.26
N LEU A 184 14.95 -1.50 16.21
CA LEU A 184 13.53 -1.71 15.91
C LEU A 184 13.04 -0.72 14.85
N PHE A 185 13.41 0.56 14.98
CA PHE A 185 12.98 1.58 14.02
C PHE A 185 13.50 1.30 12.60
N VAL A 186 14.77 0.92 12.44
CA VAL A 186 15.32 0.55 11.13
C VAL A 186 14.59 -0.65 10.55
N ARG A 187 14.37 -1.72 11.34
CA ARG A 187 13.69 -2.92 10.85
C ARG A 187 12.24 -2.64 10.46
N TRP A 188 11.56 -1.78 11.21
CA TRP A 188 10.21 -1.36 10.88
C TRP A 188 10.15 -0.55 9.60
N VAL A 189 11.09 0.40 9.41
CA VAL A 189 11.18 1.13 8.13
C VAL A 189 11.48 0.18 6.98
N GLN A 190 12.43 -0.75 7.14
CA GLN A 190 12.76 -1.75 6.12
C GLN A 190 11.55 -2.59 5.71
N ASN A 191 10.74 -3.07 6.65
CA ASN A 191 9.51 -3.79 6.34
C ASN A 191 8.42 -2.87 5.75
N GLY A 192 8.22 -1.68 6.34
CA GLY A 192 7.19 -0.73 5.94
C GLY A 192 7.38 -0.17 4.54
N VAL A 193 8.63 0.04 4.08
CA VAL A 193 8.88 0.48 2.70
C VAL A 193 8.43 -0.53 1.65
N MET A 194 8.21 -1.79 2.05
CA MET A 194 7.71 -2.87 1.20
C MET A 194 6.18 -3.02 1.22
N HIS A 195 5.46 -2.20 1.98
CA HIS A 195 3.99 -2.20 2.04
C HIS A 195 3.38 -1.13 1.09
N PRO A 196 2.13 -1.28 0.61
CA PRO A 196 1.47 -0.32 -0.27
C PRO A 196 1.51 1.12 0.25
N ARG A 197 1.09 1.32 1.50
CA ARG A 197 1.15 2.60 2.21
C ARG A 197 2.35 2.60 3.15
N PHE A 198 3.20 3.62 3.03
CA PHE A 198 4.38 3.81 3.86
C PHE A 198 4.29 5.15 4.58
N THR A 199 3.92 5.11 5.86
CA THR A 199 3.74 6.29 6.70
C THR A 199 4.43 6.07 8.05
N ILE A 200 5.38 6.94 8.40
CA ILE A 200 5.92 7.01 9.75
C ILE A 200 4.95 7.86 10.56
N HIS A 201 4.31 7.26 11.56
CA HIS A 201 3.26 7.90 12.36
C HIS A 201 3.35 7.42 13.81
N SER A 202 3.06 8.32 14.75
CA SER A 202 3.17 8.06 16.18
C SER A 202 2.41 9.10 17.00
N TRP A 203 1.86 8.65 18.12
CA TRP A 203 1.39 9.46 19.23
C TRP A 203 2.07 8.95 20.51
N ASN A 204 2.99 9.73 21.05
CA ASN A 204 3.70 9.39 22.29
C ASN A 204 3.22 10.28 23.44
N ASP A 205 3.04 9.68 24.63
CA ASP A 205 2.60 10.38 25.86
C ASP A 205 3.54 11.55 26.24
N ASP A 206 4.80 11.50 25.83
CA ASP A 206 5.80 12.54 26.08
C ASP A 206 5.78 13.69 25.06
N HIS A 207 4.76 13.75 24.18
CA HIS A 207 4.56 14.72 23.11
C HIS A 207 5.66 14.75 22.03
N THR A 208 6.43 13.68 21.92
CA THR A 208 7.40 13.55 20.86
C THR A 208 6.84 12.74 19.69
N VAL A 209 7.53 12.78 18.56
CA VAL A 209 7.13 12.05 17.34
C VAL A 209 8.29 11.22 16.79
N ASN A 210 7.93 10.16 16.07
CA ASN A 210 8.88 9.37 15.30
C ASN A 210 9.23 10.12 14.02
N GLU A 211 10.50 10.45 13.85
CA GLU A 211 11.02 11.08 12.64
C GLU A 211 12.11 10.21 12.03
N PRO A 212 12.22 10.12 10.69
CA PRO A 212 13.22 9.25 10.04
C PRO A 212 14.67 9.64 10.35
N TRP A 213 14.93 10.81 10.93
CA TRP A 213 16.24 11.29 11.34
C TRP A 213 16.46 11.35 12.86
N MET A 214 15.51 10.87 13.68
CA MET A 214 15.58 11.00 15.15
C MET A 214 16.80 10.30 15.77
N TYR A 215 17.40 9.34 15.07
CA TYR A 215 18.61 8.63 15.48
C TYR A 215 19.73 8.80 14.44
N PRO A 216 20.64 9.79 14.60
CA PRO A 216 21.67 10.10 13.61
C PRO A 216 22.54 8.91 13.19
N GLY A 217 22.77 7.95 14.09
CA GLY A 217 23.56 6.75 13.82
C GLY A 217 22.93 5.77 12.83
N VAL A 218 21.61 5.78 12.66
CA VAL A 218 20.88 4.85 11.78
C VAL A 218 20.13 5.54 10.63
N THR A 219 20.10 6.88 10.60
CA THR A 219 19.54 7.67 9.49
C THR A 219 20.01 7.21 8.10
N PRO A 220 21.30 6.81 7.88
CA PRO A 220 21.72 6.30 6.57
C PRO A 220 21.01 4.99 6.16
N ALA A 221 20.73 4.09 7.09
CA ALA A 221 20.03 2.83 6.83
C ALA A 221 18.54 3.10 6.50
N ILE A 222 17.89 3.98 7.26
CA ILE A 222 16.52 4.45 7.02
C ILE A 222 16.41 5.10 5.64
N ARG A 223 17.33 6.02 5.33
CA ARG A 223 17.39 6.68 4.01
C ARG A 223 17.54 5.66 2.90
N SER A 224 18.43 4.68 3.05
CA SER A 224 18.67 3.65 2.02
C SER A 224 17.42 2.80 1.76
N ALA A 225 16.64 2.47 2.80
CA ALA A 225 15.37 1.77 2.66
C ALA A 225 14.32 2.62 1.91
N ILE A 226 14.20 3.92 2.24
CA ILE A 226 13.30 4.84 1.54
C ILE A 226 13.74 5.01 0.08
N GLU A 227 15.04 5.17 -0.19
CA GLU A 227 15.56 5.25 -1.55
C GLU A 227 15.27 3.98 -2.36
N LEU A 228 15.33 2.80 -1.73
CA LEU A 228 14.94 1.54 -2.37
C LEU A 228 13.46 1.55 -2.79
N ARG A 229 12.56 2.03 -1.94
CA ARG A 229 11.14 2.20 -2.31
C ARG A 229 10.99 3.10 -3.53
N TYR A 230 11.66 4.25 -3.54
CA TYR A 230 11.61 5.19 -4.65
C TYR A 230 12.14 4.60 -5.95
N ARG A 231 13.18 3.78 -5.89
CA ARG A 231 13.66 3.01 -7.05
C ARG A 231 12.63 1.99 -7.53
N LEU A 232 11.88 1.36 -6.62
CA LEU A 232 10.85 0.36 -6.94
C LEU A 232 9.48 0.98 -7.29
N LEU A 233 9.31 2.31 -7.27
CA LEU A 233 8.03 2.95 -7.53
C LEU A 233 7.31 2.47 -8.80
N PRO A 234 7.99 2.26 -9.95
CA PRO A 234 7.31 1.78 -11.16
C PRO A 234 6.76 0.36 -10.99
N TYR A 235 7.45 -0.47 -10.22
CA TYR A 235 6.99 -1.80 -9.86
C TYR A 235 5.79 -1.71 -8.93
N PHE A 236 5.85 -0.93 -7.84
CA PHE A 236 4.71 -0.66 -6.96
C PHE A 236 3.50 -0.11 -7.72
N TYR A 237 3.71 0.83 -8.64
CA TYR A 237 2.64 1.47 -9.40
C TYR A 237 1.99 0.49 -10.38
N THR A 238 2.80 -0.38 -11.00
CA THR A 238 2.28 -1.48 -11.82
C THR A 238 1.47 -2.47 -10.98
N LEU A 239 1.94 -2.84 -9.80
CA LEU A 239 1.20 -3.73 -8.90
C LEU A 239 -0.12 -3.09 -8.42
N MET A 240 -0.15 -1.78 -8.17
CA MET A 240 -1.38 -1.05 -7.84
C MET A 240 -2.36 -1.05 -9.02
N TRP A 241 -1.86 -0.88 -10.26
CA TRP A 241 -2.70 -1.01 -11.44
C TRP A 241 -3.26 -2.44 -11.60
N GLN A 242 -2.47 -3.48 -11.34
CA GLN A 242 -2.95 -4.88 -11.37
C GLN A 242 -3.97 -5.15 -10.26
N ALA A 243 -3.79 -4.57 -9.08
CA ALA A 243 -4.79 -4.62 -8.01
C ALA A 243 -6.12 -3.99 -8.44
N TYR A 244 -6.07 -2.88 -9.19
CA TYR A 244 -7.28 -2.23 -9.74
C TYR A 244 -7.90 -2.99 -10.91
N ALA A 245 -7.08 -3.45 -11.87
CA ALA A 245 -7.55 -4.00 -13.14
C ALA A 245 -7.89 -5.49 -13.07
N ASP A 246 -7.14 -6.24 -12.27
CA ASP A 246 -7.13 -7.71 -12.25
C ASP A 246 -7.49 -8.30 -10.88
N ASP A 247 -7.81 -7.47 -9.87
CA ASP A 247 -8.00 -7.87 -8.48
C ASP A 247 -6.78 -8.64 -7.90
N GLU A 248 -5.58 -8.33 -8.37
CA GLU A 248 -4.35 -9.01 -7.98
C GLU A 248 -3.73 -8.36 -6.72
N PRO A 249 -3.62 -9.06 -5.58
CA PRO A 249 -3.05 -8.48 -4.38
C PRO A 249 -1.56 -8.17 -4.56
N MET A 250 -1.16 -6.98 -4.13
CA MET A 250 0.24 -6.56 -4.09
C MET A 250 1.02 -7.21 -2.96
N LEU A 251 0.42 -7.38 -1.77
CA LEU A 251 1.01 -8.15 -0.67
C LEU A 251 0.44 -9.56 -0.72
N ARG A 252 1.31 -10.53 -0.97
CA ARG A 252 0.92 -11.90 -1.24
C ARG A 252 1.55 -12.84 -0.20
N PRO A 253 0.78 -13.69 0.48
CA PRO A 253 1.39 -14.76 1.27
C PRO A 253 2.13 -15.70 0.32
N THR A 254 3.17 -16.37 0.83
CA THR A 254 4.05 -17.20 -0.01
C THR A 254 3.31 -18.33 -0.70
N PHE A 255 2.22 -18.85 -0.13
CA PHE A 255 1.41 -19.91 -0.75
C PHE A 255 0.60 -19.46 -1.96
N LEU A 256 0.29 -18.16 -2.12
CA LEU A 256 -0.67 -17.69 -3.14
C LEU A 256 -0.23 -18.03 -4.57
N ASP A 257 1.08 -17.98 -4.83
CA ASP A 257 1.67 -18.35 -6.13
C ASP A 257 2.29 -19.77 -6.12
N HIS A 258 2.25 -20.46 -4.98
CA HIS A 258 3.01 -21.69 -4.73
C HIS A 258 2.19 -22.75 -3.96
N GLU A 259 0.88 -22.87 -4.25
CA GLU A 259 -0.05 -23.77 -3.54
C GLU A 259 0.38 -25.26 -3.54
N HIS A 260 1.23 -25.65 -4.49
CA HIS A 260 1.78 -27.01 -4.59
C HIS A 260 2.89 -27.28 -3.56
N ASP A 261 3.53 -26.24 -3.04
CA ASP A 261 4.59 -26.32 -2.04
C ASP A 261 3.98 -26.23 -0.63
N VAL A 262 3.82 -27.39 0.01
CA VAL A 262 3.21 -27.51 1.34
C VAL A 262 3.91 -26.67 2.41
N GLN A 263 5.20 -26.38 2.25
CA GLN A 263 5.98 -25.59 3.22
C GLN A 263 5.54 -24.12 3.26
N THR A 264 4.89 -23.62 2.20
CA THR A 264 4.39 -22.23 2.12
C THR A 264 3.13 -21.98 2.93
N PHE A 265 2.45 -23.02 3.39
CA PHE A 265 1.31 -22.92 4.32
C PHE A 265 1.73 -22.84 5.78
N GLU A 266 3.00 -23.13 6.09
CA GLU A 266 3.54 -22.96 7.43
C GLU A 266 3.64 -21.47 7.78
N GLU A 267 3.48 -21.18 9.07
CA GLU A 267 3.59 -19.82 9.58
C GLU A 267 5.02 -19.28 9.36
N CYS A 268 5.12 -18.12 8.73
CA CYS A 268 6.39 -17.43 8.50
C CYS A 268 6.23 -15.91 8.60
N ASP A 269 7.37 -15.21 8.56
CA ASP A 269 7.45 -13.74 8.66
C ASP A 269 7.87 -13.11 7.32
N ASP A 270 7.81 -13.90 6.24
CA ASP A 270 8.21 -13.52 4.89
C ASP A 270 6.96 -13.38 4.02
N PHE A 271 7.01 -12.51 3.02
CA PHE A 271 5.89 -12.28 2.09
C PHE A 271 6.39 -11.92 0.69
N LEU A 272 5.51 -12.05 -0.29
CA LEU A 272 5.77 -11.66 -1.66
C LEU A 272 5.19 -10.26 -1.94
N LEU A 273 6.02 -9.37 -2.50
CA LEU A 273 5.60 -8.10 -3.07
C LEU A 273 5.40 -8.30 -4.58
N GLY A 274 4.14 -8.35 -5.00
CA GLY A 274 3.75 -8.93 -6.28
C GLY A 274 4.25 -10.37 -6.40
N ARG A 275 4.32 -10.91 -7.60
CA ARG A 275 4.80 -12.28 -7.83
C ARG A 275 6.33 -12.41 -7.83
N ASP A 276 7.06 -11.30 -7.84
CA ASP A 276 8.47 -11.30 -8.21
C ASP A 276 9.44 -11.09 -7.05
N ILE A 277 9.06 -10.44 -5.96
CA ILE A 277 9.99 -10.10 -4.86
C ILE A 277 9.56 -10.79 -3.57
N LEU A 278 10.37 -11.72 -3.05
CA LEU A 278 10.22 -12.27 -1.71
C LEU A 278 10.96 -11.39 -0.70
N VAL A 279 10.19 -10.82 0.22
CA VAL A 279 10.65 -9.94 1.30
C VAL A 279 10.87 -10.78 2.56
N ALA A 280 12.13 -10.96 2.94
CA ALA A 280 12.51 -11.70 4.13
C ALA A 280 12.75 -10.76 5.31
N SER A 281 11.67 -10.40 5.99
CA SER A 281 11.66 -9.40 7.06
C SER A 281 12.45 -9.87 8.28
N VAL A 282 13.17 -8.95 8.94
CA VAL A 282 13.83 -9.22 10.23
C VAL A 282 12.94 -8.66 11.32
N VAL A 283 12.34 -9.55 12.11
CA VAL A 283 11.30 -9.22 13.10
C VAL A 283 11.70 -9.59 14.53
N GLU A 284 12.98 -9.88 14.74
CA GLU A 284 13.57 -10.25 16.02
C GLU A 284 14.79 -9.37 16.32
N GLN A 285 14.93 -8.98 17.58
CA GLN A 285 16.02 -8.13 18.02
C GLN A 285 17.38 -8.84 17.91
N GLY A 286 18.38 -8.14 17.37
CA GLY A 286 19.74 -8.63 17.27
C GLY A 286 19.99 -9.57 16.08
N GLU A 287 18.96 -9.95 15.32
CA GLU A 287 19.14 -10.80 14.14
C GLU A 287 19.94 -10.08 13.05
N ARG A 288 20.99 -10.73 12.57
CA ARG A 288 21.85 -10.28 11.47
C ARG A 288 21.94 -11.28 10.32
N GLN A 289 21.22 -12.39 10.44
CA GLN A 289 21.02 -13.39 9.40
C GLN A 289 19.56 -13.84 9.45
N ARG A 290 19.00 -14.19 8.30
CA ARG A 290 17.62 -14.66 8.17
C ARG A 290 17.60 -16.03 7.52
N ARG A 291 16.99 -16.99 8.21
CA ARG A 291 16.69 -18.29 7.63
C ARG A 291 15.35 -18.19 6.91
N VAL A 292 15.36 -18.45 5.60
CA VAL A 292 14.22 -18.19 4.70
C VAL A 292 13.94 -19.45 3.90
N TRP A 293 12.66 -19.82 3.78
CA TRP A 293 12.24 -20.82 2.83
C TRP A 293 12.08 -20.14 1.48
N LEU A 294 12.78 -20.65 0.46
CA LEU A 294 12.53 -20.25 -0.91
C LEU A 294 11.41 -21.14 -1.46
N PRO A 295 10.20 -20.60 -1.73
CA PRO A 295 9.12 -21.39 -2.30
C PRO A 295 9.58 -22.12 -3.56
N ASP A 296 9.10 -23.34 -3.77
CA ASP A 296 9.27 -23.99 -5.06
C ASP A 296 8.45 -23.23 -6.13
N ASN A 297 9.16 -22.54 -7.01
CA ASN A 297 8.60 -21.80 -8.14
C ASN A 297 9.06 -22.36 -9.48
N GLU A 298 9.66 -23.57 -9.46
CA GLU A 298 10.23 -24.31 -10.59
C GLU A 298 11.43 -23.62 -11.31
N THR A 299 11.65 -22.32 -11.13
CA THR A 299 12.65 -21.52 -11.86
C THR A 299 13.83 -21.06 -11.00
N GLY A 300 13.66 -21.03 -9.68
CA GLY A 300 14.58 -20.55 -8.68
C GLY A 300 14.43 -19.06 -8.34
N TRP A 301 15.36 -18.58 -7.52
CA TRP A 301 15.36 -17.23 -6.93
C TRP A 301 16.75 -16.61 -7.04
N TYR A 302 16.82 -15.29 -7.15
CA TYR A 302 18.04 -14.50 -7.17
C TYR A 302 18.10 -13.60 -5.93
N ASP A 303 19.24 -13.47 -5.24
CA ASP A 303 19.41 -12.36 -4.29
C ASP A 303 19.36 -11.04 -5.08
N PHE A 304 18.51 -10.12 -4.63
CA PHE A 304 18.23 -8.85 -5.31
C PHE A 304 19.49 -7.99 -5.55
N TYR A 305 20.45 -8.07 -4.65
CA TYR A 305 21.61 -7.19 -4.57
C TYR A 305 22.81 -7.75 -5.34
N ASN A 306 23.19 -8.99 -5.07
CA ASN A 306 24.38 -9.60 -5.66
C ASN A 306 24.08 -10.45 -6.92
N GLY A 307 22.81 -10.83 -7.14
CA GLY A 307 22.40 -11.65 -8.29
C GLY A 307 22.80 -13.12 -8.20
N GLU A 308 23.15 -13.63 -7.01
CA GLU A 308 23.37 -15.05 -6.77
C GLU A 308 22.05 -15.82 -6.91
N TRP A 309 22.09 -16.96 -7.61
CA TRP A 309 20.91 -17.77 -7.86
C TRP A 309 20.83 -18.97 -6.92
N PHE A 310 19.61 -19.30 -6.50
CA PHE A 310 19.28 -20.43 -5.65
C PHE A 310 18.09 -21.20 -6.24
N SER A 311 18.09 -22.52 -6.09
CA SER A 311 16.89 -23.33 -6.37
C SER A 311 15.75 -22.97 -5.43
N GLY A 312 14.50 -23.10 -5.87
CA GLY A 312 13.33 -23.13 -4.98
C GLY A 312 13.26 -24.44 -4.18
N GLY A 313 12.26 -24.54 -3.30
CA GLY A 313 11.99 -25.74 -2.49
C GLY A 313 13.06 -26.04 -1.44
N GLN A 314 13.72 -25.01 -0.91
CA GLN A 314 14.80 -25.20 0.08
C GLN A 314 14.89 -24.06 1.10
N TRP A 315 15.46 -24.39 2.27
CA TRP A 315 15.89 -23.40 3.25
C TRP A 315 17.26 -22.84 2.88
N ILE A 316 17.40 -21.51 2.91
CA ILE A 316 18.68 -20.83 2.84
C ILE A 316 18.86 -19.90 4.05
N THR A 317 20.09 -19.44 4.26
CA THR A 317 20.40 -18.39 5.23
C THR A 317 20.96 -17.18 4.50
N LEU A 318 20.27 -16.05 4.61
CA LEU A 318 20.65 -14.77 4.02
C LEU A 318 21.33 -13.89 5.06
N ASP A 319 22.34 -13.13 4.63
CA ASP A 319 22.89 -12.04 5.44
C ASP A 319 21.86 -10.91 5.54
N ALA A 320 21.61 -10.47 6.78
CA ALA A 320 20.64 -9.44 7.12
C ALA A 320 21.27 -8.38 8.04
N PRO A 321 22.38 -7.72 7.65
CA PRO A 321 22.94 -6.63 8.45
C PRO A 321 21.91 -5.50 8.63
N LEU A 322 22.15 -4.59 9.57
CA LEU A 322 21.18 -3.53 9.88
C LEU A 322 20.92 -2.63 8.67
N GLU A 323 21.90 -2.48 7.79
CA GLU A 323 21.89 -1.61 6.63
C GLU A 323 21.20 -2.22 5.39
N LYS A 324 20.84 -3.52 5.43
CA LYS A 324 20.30 -4.27 4.29
C LYS A 324 19.06 -5.05 4.68
N LEU A 325 17.98 -4.85 3.93
CA LEU A 325 16.80 -5.72 3.95
C LEU A 325 17.05 -6.93 3.03
N PRO A 326 16.93 -8.18 3.48
CA PRO A 326 17.07 -9.34 2.62
C PRO A 326 15.90 -9.45 1.63
N LEU A 327 16.22 -9.56 0.34
CA LEU A 327 15.25 -9.63 -0.75
C LEU A 327 15.69 -10.67 -1.77
N MET A 328 14.76 -11.55 -2.16
CA MET A 328 14.94 -12.49 -3.25
C MET A 328 14.02 -12.12 -4.41
N VAL A 329 14.46 -12.37 -5.64
CA VAL A 329 13.71 -12.10 -6.86
C VAL A 329 13.50 -13.38 -7.64
N ARG A 330 12.26 -13.63 -8.06
CA ARG A 330 11.90 -14.81 -8.85
C ARG A 330 12.69 -14.87 -10.15
N ALA A 331 13.27 -16.03 -10.46
CA ALA A 331 13.88 -16.24 -11.77
C ALA A 331 12.81 -16.20 -12.86
N GLY A 332 13.06 -15.40 -13.89
CA GLY A 332 12.10 -15.04 -14.93
C GLY A 332 11.47 -13.65 -14.76
N ALA A 333 11.74 -12.94 -13.66
CA ALA A 333 11.19 -11.61 -13.42
C ALA A 333 11.93 -10.49 -14.20
N GLY A 334 11.21 -9.41 -14.47
CA GLY A 334 11.78 -8.13 -14.89
C GLY A 334 11.27 -7.04 -13.96
N LEU A 335 12.16 -6.36 -13.24
CA LEU A 335 11.79 -5.31 -12.29
C LEU A 335 11.98 -3.93 -12.93
N PRO A 336 10.90 -3.16 -13.15
CA PRO A 336 11.03 -1.78 -13.60
C PRO A 336 11.46 -0.89 -12.43
N LEU A 337 12.52 -0.11 -12.64
CA LEU A 337 13.14 0.75 -11.64
C LEU A 337 13.22 2.20 -12.13
N SER A 338 12.98 3.13 -11.22
CA SER A 338 13.32 4.55 -11.37
C SER A 338 14.74 4.81 -10.88
N LYS A 339 15.29 5.96 -11.28
CA LYS A 339 16.37 6.58 -10.52
C LYS A 339 15.85 7.03 -9.15
N ARG A 340 16.79 7.36 -8.26
CA ARG A 340 16.46 8.04 -7.01
C ARG A 340 15.91 9.44 -7.33
N ILE A 341 14.61 9.63 -7.08
CA ILE A 341 13.94 10.93 -7.04
C ILE A 341 13.62 11.28 -5.58
N THR A 342 13.53 12.58 -5.26
CA THR A 342 13.29 13.06 -3.88
C THR A 342 11.81 13.02 -3.49
N TYR A 343 10.94 13.13 -4.48
CA TYR A 343 9.48 13.04 -4.38
C TYR A 343 8.94 12.56 -5.74
N VAL A 344 7.70 12.05 -5.76
CA VAL A 344 7.06 11.57 -6.99
C VAL A 344 6.81 12.75 -7.94
N SER A 345 7.33 12.65 -9.16
CA SER A 345 7.15 13.67 -10.20
C SER A 345 7.29 13.02 -11.57
N ALA A 346 6.21 13.00 -12.35
CA ALA A 346 6.21 12.44 -13.70
C ALA A 346 7.21 13.13 -14.64
N GLU A 347 7.47 14.43 -14.43
CA GLU A 347 8.43 15.21 -15.21
C GLU A 347 9.89 14.89 -14.86
N GLN A 348 10.18 14.61 -13.57
CA GLN A 348 11.54 14.32 -13.11
C GLN A 348 11.91 12.83 -13.20
N ASP A 349 10.93 11.93 -13.30
CA ASP A 349 11.18 10.50 -13.54
C ASP A 349 11.52 10.23 -15.02
N ASP A 350 12.63 10.81 -15.46
CA ASP A 350 13.10 10.84 -16.86
C ASP A 350 13.89 9.58 -17.27
N THR A 351 13.94 8.56 -16.41
CA THR A 351 14.67 7.32 -16.71
C THR A 351 13.96 6.08 -16.19
N ARG A 352 13.96 5.03 -17.02
CA ARG A 352 13.41 3.73 -16.69
C ARG A 352 14.45 2.64 -16.94
N GLU A 353 14.75 1.87 -15.90
CA GLU A 353 15.54 0.64 -15.98
C GLU A 353 14.59 -0.57 -15.89
N LEU A 354 14.82 -1.61 -16.67
CA LEU A 354 14.23 -2.93 -16.52
C LEU A 354 15.34 -3.91 -16.12
N LYS A 355 15.44 -4.20 -14.82
CA LYS A 355 16.41 -5.17 -14.32
C LYS A 355 15.84 -6.57 -14.48
N LEU A 356 16.39 -7.34 -15.42
CA LEU A 356 15.97 -8.71 -15.67
C LEU A 356 16.67 -9.67 -14.71
N PHE A 357 15.95 -10.72 -14.32
CA PHE A 357 16.46 -11.86 -13.57
C PHE A 357 16.21 -13.12 -14.40
N PRO A 358 17.05 -13.43 -15.40
CA PRO A 358 16.72 -14.41 -16.44
C PRO A 358 16.60 -15.84 -15.90
N LEU A 359 15.85 -16.70 -16.60
CA LEU A 359 15.83 -18.14 -16.32
C LEU A 359 17.23 -18.73 -16.54
N LYS A 360 17.69 -19.64 -15.67
CA LYS A 360 18.95 -20.37 -15.87
C LYS A 360 18.88 -21.39 -17.01
N GLY A 361 17.68 -21.89 -17.30
CA GLY A 361 17.40 -22.85 -18.38
C GLY A 361 16.74 -22.23 -19.60
N VAL A 362 16.18 -23.10 -20.44
CA VAL A 362 15.34 -22.70 -21.57
C VAL A 362 13.93 -22.44 -21.06
N GLY A 363 13.35 -21.30 -21.44
CA GLY A 363 11.96 -21.01 -21.08
C GLY A 363 11.53 -19.62 -21.48
N THR A 364 10.28 -19.31 -21.19
CA THR A 364 9.65 -18.04 -21.54
C THR A 364 8.91 -17.50 -20.34
N THR A 365 9.10 -16.22 -20.05
CA THR A 365 8.32 -15.48 -19.07
C THR A 365 7.84 -14.16 -19.65
N SER A 366 6.90 -13.52 -18.97
CA SER A 366 6.36 -12.22 -19.38
C SER A 366 6.28 -11.27 -18.20
N GLY A 367 6.19 -9.98 -18.51
CA GLY A 367 5.96 -8.93 -17.52
C GLY A 367 5.29 -7.71 -18.13
N LEU A 368 4.91 -6.80 -17.24
CA LEU A 368 4.19 -5.57 -17.54
C LEU A 368 4.82 -4.41 -16.78
N LEU A 369 4.83 -3.24 -17.41
CA LEU A 369 5.01 -1.94 -16.78
C LEU A 369 3.82 -1.07 -17.18
N PHE A 370 3.13 -0.52 -16.19
CA PHE A 370 2.05 0.44 -16.38
C PHE A 370 2.50 1.85 -15.96
N GLU A 371 2.18 2.84 -16.78
CA GLU A 371 2.39 4.26 -16.48
C GLU A 371 1.24 5.13 -16.98
N ASP A 372 0.90 6.16 -16.21
CA ASP A 372 0.01 7.24 -16.62
C ASP A 372 0.50 8.56 -15.97
N ASP A 373 -0.34 9.58 -15.94
CA ASP A 373 0.04 10.87 -15.35
C ASP A 373 0.09 10.86 -13.81
N GLY A 374 -0.31 9.77 -13.15
CA GLY A 374 -0.32 9.62 -11.69
C GLY A 374 -1.36 10.48 -10.99
N GLU A 375 -2.21 11.20 -11.72
CA GLU A 375 -3.13 12.18 -11.17
C GLU A 375 -4.55 12.04 -11.69
N SER A 376 -4.78 11.68 -12.94
CA SER A 376 -6.09 11.76 -13.59
C SER A 376 -6.70 10.39 -13.90
N TRP A 377 -7.97 10.41 -14.30
CA TRP A 377 -8.68 9.23 -14.81
C TRP A 377 -8.35 8.91 -16.27
N GLY A 378 -7.34 9.55 -16.87
CA GLY A 378 -7.00 9.42 -18.28
C GLY A 378 -6.69 7.98 -18.72
N TYR A 379 -6.23 7.12 -17.80
CA TYR A 379 -5.99 5.71 -18.07
C TYR A 379 -7.25 4.98 -18.57
N GLN A 380 -8.45 5.40 -18.16
CA GLN A 380 -9.73 4.80 -18.59
C GLN A 380 -10.03 5.04 -20.07
N THR A 381 -9.49 6.13 -20.64
CA THR A 381 -9.68 6.50 -22.04
C THR A 381 -8.44 6.22 -22.90
N GLY A 382 -7.48 5.45 -22.40
CA GLY A 382 -6.26 5.09 -23.13
C GLY A 382 -5.09 6.08 -22.96
N ASN A 383 -5.25 7.15 -22.18
CA ASN A 383 -4.14 8.04 -21.79
C ASN A 383 -3.33 7.41 -20.65
N ALA A 384 -2.77 6.25 -20.95
CA ALA A 384 -1.78 5.52 -20.17
C ALA A 384 -0.83 4.82 -21.14
N LEU A 385 0.22 4.20 -20.61
CA LEU A 385 1.23 3.44 -21.31
C LEU A 385 1.33 2.06 -20.67
N TRP A 386 1.14 1.03 -21.48
CA TRP A 386 1.42 -0.35 -21.09
C TRP A 386 2.62 -0.82 -21.91
N VAL A 387 3.70 -1.17 -21.22
CA VAL A 387 4.87 -1.81 -21.82
C VAL A 387 4.87 -3.27 -21.38
N GLU A 388 4.59 -4.15 -22.33
CA GLU A 388 4.51 -5.59 -22.13
C GLU A 388 5.76 -6.22 -22.73
N TRP A 389 6.34 -7.22 -22.06
CA TRP A 389 7.47 -7.95 -22.62
C TRP A 389 7.33 -9.46 -22.45
N GLU A 390 7.94 -10.17 -23.40
CA GLU A 390 8.21 -11.60 -23.35
C GLU A 390 9.74 -11.79 -23.28
N MET A 391 10.23 -12.44 -22.23
CA MET A 391 11.63 -12.81 -22.08
C MET A 391 11.78 -14.30 -22.43
N VAL A 392 12.48 -14.59 -23.53
CA VAL A 392 12.80 -15.95 -23.96
C VAL A 392 14.26 -16.22 -23.65
N CYS A 393 14.52 -17.18 -22.77
CA CYS A 393 15.87 -17.61 -22.41
C CYS A 393 16.21 -18.91 -23.11
N ASP A 394 17.45 -19.02 -23.61
CA ASP A 394 18.07 -20.29 -23.97
C ASP A 394 19.50 -20.37 -23.41
N GLY A 395 20.27 -21.36 -23.88
CA GLY A 395 21.64 -21.61 -23.41
C GLY A 395 22.67 -20.55 -23.83
N ALA A 396 22.35 -19.68 -24.79
CA ALA A 396 23.27 -18.68 -25.33
C ALA A 396 22.71 -17.25 -25.29
N THR A 397 21.39 -17.10 -25.32
CA THR A 397 20.72 -15.81 -25.49
C THR A 397 19.59 -15.57 -24.50
N ILE A 398 19.33 -14.30 -24.25
CA ILE A 398 18.14 -13.79 -23.57
C ILE A 398 17.50 -12.83 -24.57
N ASN A 399 16.36 -13.21 -25.14
CA ASN A 399 15.64 -12.40 -26.11
C ASN A 399 14.42 -11.75 -25.45
N LEU A 400 14.49 -10.44 -25.26
CA LEU A 400 13.42 -9.62 -24.73
C LEU A 400 12.63 -9.00 -25.90
N LYS A 401 11.42 -9.50 -26.13
CA LYS A 401 10.48 -8.88 -27.06
C LYS A 401 9.63 -7.89 -26.28
N VAL A 402 9.72 -6.61 -26.63
CA VAL A 402 9.02 -5.52 -25.95
C VAL A 402 7.99 -4.93 -26.92
N ASN A 403 6.75 -4.81 -26.44
CA ASN A 403 5.65 -4.15 -27.10
C ASN A 403 5.08 -3.06 -26.19
N ALA A 404 4.61 -1.95 -26.79
CA ALA A 404 4.01 -0.87 -26.04
C ALA A 404 2.71 -0.39 -26.68
N ARG A 405 1.74 -0.02 -25.85
CA ARG A 405 0.44 0.52 -26.28
C ARG A 405 -0.03 1.66 -25.38
N GLY A 406 -0.97 2.45 -25.90
CA GLY A 406 -1.57 3.59 -25.20
C GLY A 406 -0.98 4.95 -25.60
N ASP A 407 -1.61 6.02 -25.16
CA ASP A 407 -1.37 7.38 -25.65
C ASP A 407 -0.48 8.22 -24.72
N TYR A 408 -0.33 7.81 -23.45
CA TYR A 408 0.51 8.53 -22.50
C TYR A 408 1.99 8.49 -22.88
N ARG A 409 2.69 9.62 -22.70
CA ARG A 409 4.13 9.76 -22.96
C ARG A 409 4.82 10.16 -21.64
N PRO A 410 5.45 9.22 -20.90
CA PRO A 410 6.31 9.56 -19.76
C PRO A 410 7.50 10.43 -20.19
N ALA A 411 8.19 11.04 -19.22
CA ALA A 411 9.39 11.84 -19.45
C ALA A 411 10.58 11.03 -20.00
N TRP A 412 10.66 9.73 -19.67
CA TRP A 412 11.68 8.85 -20.24
C TRP A 412 11.35 8.44 -21.67
N SER A 413 12.39 8.24 -22.49
CA SER A 413 12.27 7.87 -23.91
C SER A 413 12.87 6.51 -24.26
N ALA A 414 13.62 5.93 -23.32
CA ALA A 414 14.26 4.63 -23.47
C ALA A 414 14.06 3.79 -22.21
N LEU A 415 13.82 2.49 -22.41
CA LEU A 415 13.84 1.47 -21.37
C LEU A 415 15.21 0.79 -21.38
N LYS A 416 16.01 1.06 -20.35
CA LYS A 416 17.36 0.48 -20.20
C LYS A 416 17.28 -0.89 -19.55
N VAL A 417 17.74 -1.91 -20.23
CA VAL A 417 17.70 -3.29 -19.75
C VAL A 417 19.03 -3.63 -19.07
N SER A 418 18.97 -4.12 -17.84
CA SER A 418 20.15 -4.58 -17.10
C SER A 418 20.02 -6.05 -16.70
N LEU A 419 21.16 -6.71 -16.55
CA LEU A 419 21.29 -8.12 -16.18
C LEU A 419 22.09 -8.27 -14.88
N PRO A 420 21.98 -9.40 -14.15
CA PRO A 420 22.89 -9.71 -13.06
C PRO A 420 24.34 -9.75 -13.55
N VAL A 421 25.30 -9.35 -12.70
CA VAL A 421 26.72 -9.18 -13.07
C VAL A 421 27.35 -10.46 -13.63
N GLU A 422 26.92 -11.62 -13.13
CA GLU A 422 27.43 -12.93 -13.55
C GLU A 422 26.74 -13.48 -14.82
N GLU A 423 25.75 -12.79 -15.37
CA GLU A 423 25.08 -13.20 -16.60
C GLU A 423 25.96 -12.90 -17.83
N LYS A 424 26.16 -13.93 -18.66
CA LYS A 424 27.09 -13.88 -19.81
C LYS A 424 26.42 -14.16 -21.15
N ARG A 425 25.15 -14.52 -21.15
CA ARG A 425 24.37 -14.72 -22.38
C ARG A 425 24.18 -13.41 -23.12
N THR A 426 24.06 -13.50 -24.44
CA THR A 426 23.81 -12.34 -25.29
C THR A 426 22.38 -11.85 -25.08
N LEU A 427 22.23 -10.59 -24.68
CA LEU A 427 20.93 -9.92 -24.59
C LEU A 427 20.53 -9.39 -25.96
N LEU A 428 19.35 -9.82 -26.42
CA LEU A 428 18.69 -9.32 -27.62
C LEU A 428 17.43 -8.56 -27.19
N VAL A 429 17.25 -7.35 -27.68
CA VAL A 429 16.03 -6.56 -27.49
C VAL A 429 15.37 -6.42 -28.85
N ASN A 430 14.15 -6.95 -29.00
CA ASN A 430 13.44 -7.04 -30.28
C ASN A 430 14.30 -7.65 -31.42
N GLY A 431 15.09 -8.67 -31.09
CA GLY A 431 15.95 -9.39 -32.04
C GLY A 431 17.27 -8.69 -32.39
N VAL A 432 17.57 -7.54 -31.80
CA VAL A 432 18.84 -6.82 -31.99
C VAL A 432 19.67 -6.91 -30.72
N GLU A 433 20.96 -7.22 -30.84
CA GLU A 433 21.87 -7.21 -29.70
C GLU A 433 21.97 -5.79 -29.12
N GLY A 434 21.64 -5.65 -27.85
CA GLY A 434 21.53 -4.35 -27.21
C GLY A 434 20.95 -4.43 -25.80
N SER A 435 21.02 -3.32 -25.08
CA SER A 435 20.53 -3.18 -23.70
C SER A 435 19.52 -2.05 -23.57
N GLU A 436 18.95 -1.57 -24.67
CA GLU A 436 17.98 -0.48 -24.66
C GLU A 436 16.84 -0.79 -25.63
N TRP A 437 15.62 -0.58 -25.17
CA TRP A 437 14.45 -0.47 -26.04
C TRP A 437 14.07 1.02 -26.17
N MET A 438 13.98 1.48 -27.41
CA MET A 438 13.53 2.84 -27.73
C MET A 438 12.06 2.79 -28.14
N ARG A 439 11.25 3.70 -27.61
CA ARG A 439 9.83 3.80 -27.94
C ARG A 439 9.59 4.40 -29.33
#